data_AF-A0A137Q645-F1
#
_entry.id   AF-A0A137Q645-F1
#
_cell.length_a   1.000
_cell.length_b   1.000
_cell.length_c   1.000
_cell.angle_alpha   90.00
_cell.angle_beta   90.00
_cell.angle_gamma   90.00
#
_symmetry.space_group_name_H-M   'P 1'
#
loop_
_entity.id
_entity.type
_entity.pdbx_description
1 polymer ?
#
loop_
_entity_poly.entity_id
_entity_poly.type
_entity_poly.pdbx_seq_one_letter_code
_entity_poly.pdbx_strand_id
1 'polypeptide(L)' 'MDNAPSELQAKIYSMTLKEEEELNMFIDENLKSGRIHVSKSQYAAPCFSFQKKMD' A
#
# COMPACT_ATOMS: atom_id res chain seq x y z
N MET A 1 -25.65 -12.20 -0.94
CA MET A 1 -25.37 -10.80 -0.51
C MET A 1 -24.34 -10.30 -1.50
N ASP A 2 -24.83 -9.77 -2.61
CA ASP A 2 -24.09 -9.66 -3.87
C ASP A 2 -23.91 -8.18 -4.25
N ASN A 3 -23.45 -7.38 -3.28
CA ASN A 3 -23.24 -5.94 -3.43
C ASN A 3 -21.75 -5.56 -3.51
N ALA A 4 -20.85 -6.54 -3.67
CA ALA A 4 -19.44 -6.25 -3.88
C ALA A 4 -19.19 -5.87 -5.35
N PRO A 5 -18.56 -4.71 -5.63
CA PRO A 5 -18.18 -4.34 -6.99
C PRO A 5 -17.28 -5.42 -7.62
N SER A 6 -17.56 -5.79 -8.87
CA SER A 6 -16.78 -6.79 -9.62
C SER A 6 -15.36 -6.32 -9.97
N GLU A 7 -15.12 -5.00 -9.89
CA GLU A 7 -13.84 -4.37 -10.23
C GLU A 7 -13.41 -3.39 -9.13
N LEU A 8 -12.10 -3.40 -8.87
CA LEU A 8 -11.43 -2.46 -7.99
C LEU A 8 -11.40 -1.06 -8.63
N GLN A 9 -12.34 -0.18 -8.25
CA GLN A 9 -12.30 1.24 -8.63
C GLN A 9 -11.29 2.05 -7.77
N ALA A 10 -10.08 1.52 -7.59
CA ALA A 10 -9.02 2.22 -6.89
C ALA A 10 -8.23 3.07 -7.88
N LYS A 11 -8.05 4.36 -7.58
CA LYS A 11 -7.14 5.23 -8.36
C LYS A 11 -5.71 4.78 -8.10
N ILE A 12 -4.97 4.45 -9.16
CA ILE A 12 -3.52 4.25 -9.11
C ILE A 12 -2.88 5.63 -9.19
N TYR A 13 -2.18 6.02 -8.13
CA TYR A 13 -1.46 7.29 -8.07
C TYR A 13 -0.03 7.08 -8.55
N SER A 14 0.48 8.02 -9.34
CA SER A 14 1.89 8.02 -9.76
C SER A 14 2.79 8.18 -8.53
N MET A 15 3.89 7.45 -8.52
CA MET A 15 4.89 7.46 -7.46
C MET A 15 6.27 7.72 -8.08
N THR A 16 7.11 8.48 -7.39
CA THR A 16 8.51 8.67 -7.80
C THR A 16 9.33 7.42 -7.49
N LEU A 17 10.46 7.22 -8.19
CA LEU A 17 11.35 6.08 -7.93
C LEU A 17 11.78 5.98 -6.46
N LYS A 18 12.05 7.13 -5.84
CA LYS A 18 12.44 7.21 -4.43
C LYS A 18 11.32 6.75 -3.49
N GLU A 19 10.09 7.20 -3.72
CA GLU A 19 8.93 6.79 -2.91
C GLU A 19 8.66 5.28 -3.08
N GLU A 20 8.87 4.74 -4.27
CA GLU A 20 8.75 3.30 -4.54
C GLU A 20 9.79 2.49 -3.77
N GLU A 21 11.06 2.92 -3.79
CA GLU A 21 12.14 2.28 -3.02
C GLU A 21 11.87 2.32 -1.51
N GLU A 22 11.44 3.47 -0.97
CA GLU A 22 11.08 3.63 0.44
C GLU A 22 9.89 2.73 0.82
N LEU A 23 8.86 2.66 -0.04
CA LEU A 23 7.69 1.82 0.18
C LEU A 23 8.04 0.33 0.14
N ASN A 24 8.87 -0.10 -0.80
CA ASN A 24 9.32 -1.49 -0.90
C ASN A 24 10.10 -1.93 0.35
N MET A 25 11.00 -1.07 0.83
CA MET A 25 11.73 -1.33 2.08
C MET A 25 10.77 -1.46 3.29
N PHE A 26 9.80 -0.55 3.41
CA PHE A 26 8.77 -0.61 4.45
C PHE A 26 7.96 -1.91 4.39
N ILE A 27 7.53 -2.33 3.20
CA ILE A 27 6.77 -3.57 3.00
C ILE A 27 7.59 -4.78 3.46
N ASP A 28 8.86 -4.87 3.04
CA ASP A 28 9.75 -5.97 3.40
C ASP A 28 9.96 -6.12 4.91
N GLU A 29 10.20 -5.01 5.61
CA GLU A 29 10.36 -4.99 7.07
C GLU A 29 9.08 -5.42 7.81
N ASN A 30 7.91 -4.95 7.33
CA ASN A 30 6.63 -5.26 7.95
C ASN A 30 6.16 -6.69 7.65
N LEU A 31 6.51 -7.25 6.49
CA LEU A 31 6.31 -8.66 6.17
C LEU A 31 7.19 -9.54 7.07
N LYS A 32 8.49 -9.21 7.20
CA LYS A 32 9.44 -9.96 8.05
C LYS A 32 9.04 -9.93 9.53
N SER A 33 8.51 -8.80 10.01
CA SER A 33 8.04 -8.67 11.39
C SER A 33 6.63 -9.24 11.63
N GLY A 34 5.94 -9.69 10.58
CA GLY A 34 4.58 -10.25 10.66
C GLY A 34 3.49 -9.20 10.95
N ARG A 35 3.79 -7.91 10.81
CA ARG A 35 2.82 -6.82 11.01
C ARG A 35 1.80 -6.73 9.88
N ILE A 36 2.22 -7.11 8.68
CA ILE A 36 1.35 -7.23 7.49
C ILE A 36 1.53 -8.59 6.85
N HIS A 37 0.56 -9.00 6.03
CA HIS A 37 0.62 -10.24 5.25
C HIS A 37 -0.01 -10.05 3.87
N VAL A 38 0.35 -10.92 2.93
CA VAL A 38 -0.27 -10.94 1.60
C VAL A 38 -1.75 -11.34 1.74
N SER A 39 -2.62 -10.63 1.03
CA SER A 39 -4.07 -10.83 1.05
C SER A 39 -4.62 -11.03 -0.36
N LYS A 40 -5.73 -11.79 -0.47
CA LYS A 40 -6.51 -11.97 -1.71
C LYS A 40 -7.77 -11.09 -1.74
N SER A 41 -7.83 -10.08 -0.89
CA SER A 41 -8.96 -9.15 -0.81
C SER A 41 -9.11 -8.36 -2.11
N GLN A 42 -10.36 -8.20 -2.57
CA GLN A 42 -10.72 -7.26 -3.63
C GLN A 42 -10.78 -5.80 -3.14
N TYR A 43 -10.53 -5.55 -1.86
CA TYR A 43 -10.50 -4.19 -1.31
C TYR A 43 -9.05 -3.71 -1.23
N ALA A 44 -8.81 -2.50 -1.73
CA ALA A 44 -7.54 -1.80 -1.64
C ALA A 44 -7.80 -0.34 -1.27
N ALA A 45 -6.84 0.26 -0.56
CA ALA A 45 -6.84 1.69 -0.25
C ALA A 45 -5.49 2.29 -0.67
N PRO A 46 -5.46 3.55 -1.16
CA PRO A 46 -4.19 4.23 -1.46
C PRO A 46 -3.30 4.35 -0.21
N CYS A 47 -2.00 4.18 -0.40
CA CYS A 47 -0.97 4.37 0.62
C CYS A 47 0.11 5.29 0.08
N PHE A 48 0.60 6.22 0.90
CA PHE A 48 1.60 7.21 0.53
C PHE A 48 2.69 7.28 1.59
N SER A 49 3.94 7.34 1.14
CA SER A 49 5.08 7.63 2.00
C SER A 49 5.22 9.15 2.14
N PHE A 50 5.37 9.63 3.37
CA PHE A 50 5.64 11.05 3.64
C PHE A 50 6.92 11.18 4.44
N GLN A 51 7.77 12.13 4.06
CA GLN A 51 8.92 12.47 4.87
C GLN A 51 8.46 13.20 6.13
N LYS A 52 8.82 12.64 7.29
CA LYS A 52 8.57 13.30 8.57
C LYS A 52 9.47 14.54 8.66
N LYS A 53 8.86 15.71 8.86
CA LYS A 53 9.61 16.92 9.23
C LYS A 53 10.09 16.74 10.67
N MET A 54 11.38 16.98 10.91
CA MET A 54 11.91 17.15 12.25
C MET A 54 11.81 18.64 12.56
N ASP A 55 10.99 18.97 13.55
CA ASP A 55 10.93 20.30 14.18
C ASP A 55 11.98 20.40 15.30
#